data_AF-A0A7C1CZA2-F1
#
_entry.id   AF-A0A7C1CZA2-F1
#
_cell.length_a   1.000
_cell.length_b   1.000
_cell.length_c   1.000
_cell.angle_alpha   90.00
_cell.angle_beta   90.00
_cell.angle_gamma   90.00
#
_symmetry.space_group_name_H-M   'P 1'
#
loop_
_entity.id
_entity.type
_entity.pdbx_description
1 polymer ?
#
loop_
_entity_poly.entity_id
_entity_poly.type
_entity_poly.pdbx_seq_one_letter_code
_entity_poly.pdbx_strand_id
1 'polypeptide(L)'
;MATTSANPKLSGLSRRLVQDGLLDEAGALAAQDDAQKKRIPLVAYLVESKKVDAKAVASASSLEFGIPAFDVTCLDHEAVPKDLISEKLVRKHHALPLIKRGNRLFV
;
A
#
# COMPACT_ATOMS: atom_id res chain seq x y z
N MET A 1 -23.81 -17.01 25.10
CA MET A 1 -22.78 -17.19 24.05
C MET A 1 -23.14 -16.28 22.89
N ALA A 2 -22.37 -15.21 22.66
CA ALA A 2 -22.56 -14.36 21.49
C ALA A 2 -21.48 -14.74 20.48
N THR A 3 -21.83 -15.58 19.50
CA THR A 3 -20.99 -15.78 18.32
C THR A 3 -21.17 -14.55 17.44
N THR A 4 -20.30 -13.56 17.61
CA THR A 4 -20.14 -12.47 16.64
C THR A 4 -19.62 -13.07 15.35
N SER A 5 -20.52 -13.40 14.43
CA SER A 5 -20.20 -13.64 13.03
C SER A 5 -19.59 -12.36 12.49
N ALA A 6 -18.26 -12.32 12.46
CA ALA A 6 -17.49 -11.24 11.87
C ALA A 6 -17.75 -11.27 10.36
N ASN A 7 -18.85 -10.64 9.93
CA ASN A 7 -18.98 -10.26 8.54
C ASN A 7 -17.78 -9.33 8.29
N PRO A 8 -16.82 -9.68 7.42
CA PRO A 8 -15.61 -8.88 7.28
C PRO A 8 -16.04 -7.55 6.66
N LYS A 9 -16.26 -6.54 7.49
CA LYS A 9 -16.61 -5.23 7.01
C LYS A 9 -15.38 -4.71 6.28
N LEU A 10 -15.50 -4.56 4.96
CA LEU A 10 -14.53 -3.86 4.15
C LEU A 10 -14.28 -2.49 4.81
N SER A 11 -13.01 -2.19 5.10
CA SER A 11 -12.63 -1.01 5.86
C SER A 11 -11.39 -0.35 5.25
N GLY A 12 -11.34 0.98 5.38
CA GLY A 12 -10.31 1.82 4.74
C GLY A 12 -10.22 1.56 3.24
N LEU A 13 -9.00 1.26 2.78
CA LEU A 13 -8.69 1.11 1.37
C LEU A 13 -9.52 0.04 0.64
N SER A 14 -9.83 -1.09 1.26
CA SER A 14 -10.61 -2.14 0.57
C SER A 14 -12.04 -1.69 0.26
N ARG A 15 -12.65 -0.90 1.15
CA ARG A 15 -13.95 -0.28 0.90
C ARG A 15 -13.85 0.78 -0.19
N ARG A 16 -12.79 1.60 -0.17
CA ARG A 16 -12.56 2.64 -1.17
C ARG A 16 -12.40 2.06 -2.58
N LEU A 17 -11.61 0.99 -2.72
CA LEU A 17 -11.42 0.29 -4.00
C LEU A 17 -12.73 -0.25 -4.58
N VAL A 18 -13.65 -0.72 -3.72
CA VAL A 18 -14.98 -1.14 -4.15
C VAL A 18 -15.83 0.04 -4.60
N GLN A 19 -15.80 1.15 -3.85
CA GLN A 19 -16.55 2.37 -4.20
C GLN A 19 -16.07 3.00 -5.51
N ASP A 20 -14.77 2.94 -5.77
CA ASP A 20 -14.16 3.41 -7.03
C ASP A 20 -14.38 2.41 -8.19
N GLY A 21 -15.07 1.27 -7.95
CA GLY A 21 -15.37 0.25 -8.96
C GLY A 21 -14.15 -0.56 -9.42
N LEU A 22 -13.04 -0.48 -8.70
CA LEU A 22 -11.79 -1.17 -9.00
C LEU A 22 -11.81 -2.64 -8.56
N LEU A 23 -12.72 -3.00 -7.64
CA LEU A 23 -12.87 -4.34 -7.10
C LEU A 23 -14.33 -4.58 -6.72
N ASP A 24 -14.83 -5.80 -6.91
CA ASP A 24 -16.15 -6.17 -6.38
C ASP A 24 -16.08 -6.46 -4.88
N GLU A 25 -17.19 -6.32 -4.15
CA GLU A 25 -17.24 -6.65 -2.71
C GLU A 25 -16.76 -8.07 -2.41
N ALA A 26 -17.23 -9.06 -3.20
CA ALA A 26 -16.81 -10.44 -3.06
C ALA A 26 -15.31 -10.64 -3.36
N GLY A 27 -14.79 -9.92 -4.37
CA GLY A 27 -13.38 -9.93 -4.72
C GLY A 27 -12.50 -9.31 -3.64
N ALA A 28 -12.99 -8.25 -2.98
CA ALA A 28 -12.32 -7.57 -1.88
C ALA A 28 -12.20 -8.45 -0.64
N LEU A 29 -13.28 -9.15 -0.28
CA LEU A 29 -13.29 -10.11 0.84
C LEU A 29 -12.32 -11.27 0.58
N ALA A 30 -12.39 -11.88 -0.60
CA ALA A 30 -11.50 -12.97 -0.96
C ALA A 30 -10.03 -12.52 -0.99
N ALA A 31 -9.75 -11.31 -1.47
CA ALA A 31 -8.40 -10.75 -1.45
C ALA A 31 -7.89 -10.49 -0.02
N GLN A 32 -8.74 -10.05 0.90
CA GLN A 32 -8.38 -9.91 2.31
C GLN A 32 -8.02 -11.26 2.94
N ASP A 33 -8.85 -12.27 2.73
CA ASP A 33 -8.61 -13.61 3.26
C ASP A 33 -7.31 -14.21 2.71
N ASP A 34 -7.07 -14.09 1.41
CA ASP A 34 -5.87 -14.60 0.77
C ASP A 34 -4.61 -13.85 1.20
N ALA A 35 -4.67 -12.53 1.33
CA ALA A 35 -3.57 -11.71 1.83
C ALA A 35 -3.22 -12.12 3.28
N GLN A 36 -4.24 -12.36 4.12
CA GLN A 36 -4.05 -12.81 5.49
C GLN A 36 -3.44 -14.22 5.56
N LYS A 37 -3.90 -15.16 4.73
CA LYS A 37 -3.33 -16.51 4.61
C LYS A 37 -1.86 -16.48 4.19
N LYS A 38 -1.52 -15.61 3.22
CA LYS A 38 -0.14 -15.43 2.74
C LYS A 38 0.71 -14.55 3.67
N ARG A 39 0.12 -13.95 4.71
CA ARG A 39 0.77 -12.99 5.63
C ARG A 39 1.46 -11.83 4.91
N ILE A 40 0.85 -11.33 3.85
CA ILE A 40 1.31 -10.15 3.12
C ILE A 40 0.29 -9.02 3.22
N PRO A 41 0.71 -7.74 3.09
CA PRO A 41 -0.23 -6.63 3.05
C PRO A 41 -1.24 -6.76 1.90
N LEU A 42 -2.48 -6.35 2.13
CA LEU A 42 -3.55 -6.43 1.12
C LEU A 42 -3.17 -5.73 -0.19
N VAL A 43 -2.58 -4.54 -0.10
CA VAL A 43 -2.14 -3.76 -1.27
C VAL A 43 -1.11 -4.54 -2.10
N ALA A 44 -0.12 -5.13 -1.43
CA ALA A 44 0.89 -5.94 -2.09
C ALA A 44 0.24 -7.14 -2.79
N TYR A 45 -0.67 -7.85 -2.11
CA TYR A 45 -1.41 -8.96 -2.70
C TYR A 45 -2.23 -8.55 -3.93
N LEU A 46 -2.95 -7.42 -3.89
CA LEU A 46 -3.80 -6.95 -4.98
C LEU A 46 -3.00 -6.62 -6.24
N VAL A 47 -1.84 -5.95 -6.06
CA VAL A 47 -0.95 -5.57 -7.16
C VAL A 47 -0.20 -6.80 -7.70
N GLU A 48 0.34 -7.67 -6.83
CA GLU A 48 1.05 -8.89 -7.25
C GLU A 48 0.13 -9.87 -8.00
N SER A 49 -1.13 -9.98 -7.55
CA SER A 49 -2.14 -10.82 -8.19
C SER A 49 -2.73 -10.17 -9.45
N LYS A 50 -2.29 -8.95 -9.80
CA LYS A 50 -2.78 -8.13 -10.93
C LYS A 50 -4.31 -7.95 -10.92
N LYS A 51 -4.92 -7.99 -9.74
CA LYS A 51 -6.37 -7.79 -9.58
C LYS A 51 -6.74 -6.31 -9.71
N VAL A 52 -5.85 -5.41 -9.33
CA VAL A 52 -6.00 -3.96 -9.45
C VAL A 52 -4.69 -3.35 -9.93
N ASP A 53 -4.77 -2.36 -10.81
CA ASP A 53 -3.61 -1.62 -11.29
C ASP A 53 -2.92 -0.83 -10.16
N ALA A 54 -1.60 -0.84 -10.13
CA ALA A 54 -0.80 -0.21 -9.07
C ALA A 54 -1.05 1.30 -8.99
N LYS A 55 -1.20 1.96 -10.14
CA LYS A 55 -1.45 3.41 -10.21
C LYS A 55 -2.84 3.77 -9.67
N ALA A 56 -3.84 2.95 -9.97
CA ALA A 56 -5.18 3.10 -9.44
C ALA A 56 -5.21 2.94 -7.91
N VAL A 57 -4.52 1.91 -7.38
CA VAL A 57 -4.41 1.71 -5.92
C VAL A 57 -3.69 2.86 -5.24
N ALA A 58 -2.59 3.37 -5.81
CA ALA A 58 -1.87 4.52 -5.28
C ALA A 58 -2.75 5.78 -5.25
N SER A 59 -3.52 6.03 -6.30
CA SER A 59 -4.44 7.17 -6.40
C SER A 59 -5.58 7.06 -5.38
N ALA A 60 -6.21 5.89 -5.27
CA ALA A 60 -7.26 5.64 -4.28
C ALA A 60 -6.74 5.78 -2.84
N SER A 61 -5.53 5.29 -2.57
CA SER A 61 -4.87 5.44 -1.26
C SER A 61 -4.56 6.90 -0.95
N SER A 62 -4.12 7.67 -1.94
CA SER A 62 -3.84 9.10 -1.78
C SER A 62 -5.08 9.88 -1.39
N LEU A 63 -6.21 9.60 -2.05
CA LEU A 63 -7.50 10.22 -1.77
C LEU A 63 -8.05 9.82 -0.40
N GLU A 64 -7.94 8.54 -0.02
CA GLU A 64 -8.49 8.02 1.23
C GLU A 64 -7.72 8.51 2.47
N PHE A 65 -6.38 8.54 2.38
CA PHE A 65 -5.52 8.86 3.53
C PHE A 65 -5.00 10.30 3.53
N GLY A 66 -5.27 11.08 2.47
CA GLY A 66 -4.80 12.46 2.34
C GLY A 66 -3.28 12.58 2.19
N ILE A 67 -2.61 11.52 1.74
CA ILE A 67 -1.16 11.48 1.54
C ILE A 67 -0.88 11.63 0.05
N PRO A 68 0.07 12.46 -0.39
CA PRO A 68 0.35 12.63 -1.81
C PRO A 68 0.90 11.33 -2.43
N ALA A 69 0.38 10.98 -3.62
CA ALA A 69 1.01 9.98 -4.47
C ALA A 69 2.22 10.60 -5.19
N PHE A 70 3.35 9.90 -5.15
CA PHE A 70 4.59 10.31 -5.82
C PHE A 70 5.02 9.24 -6.83
N ASP A 71 5.35 9.67 -8.05
CA ASP A 71 5.89 8.77 -9.06
C ASP A 71 7.40 8.62 -8.87
N VAL A 72 7.80 7.45 -8.39
CA VAL A 72 9.21 7.11 -8.14
C VAL A 72 10.06 7.09 -9.41
N THR A 73 9.46 6.99 -10.60
CA THR A 73 10.21 7.02 -11.87
C THR A 73 10.75 8.42 -12.19
N CYS A 74 10.19 9.46 -11.58
CA CYS A 74 10.66 10.84 -11.70
C CYS A 74 11.71 11.21 -10.63
N LEU A 75 12.10 10.29 -9.75
CA LEU A 75 13.05 10.56 -8.68
C LEU A 75 14.48 10.67 -9.24
N ASP A 76 15.17 11.76 -8.86
CA ASP A 76 16.60 11.87 -9.10
C ASP A 76 17.37 10.92 -8.15
N HIS A 77 17.99 9.89 -8.74
CA HIS A 77 18.75 8.89 -8.01
C HIS A 77 20.03 9.43 -7.35
N GLU A 78 20.52 10.60 -7.75
CA GLU A 78 21.67 11.25 -7.12
C GLU A 78 21.28 11.96 -5.81
N ALA A 79 20.03 12.41 -5.68
CA ALA A 79 19.52 13.05 -4.47
C ALA A 79 19.25 12.06 -3.32
N VAL A 80 19.11 10.77 -3.65
CA VAL A 80 18.83 9.70 -2.68
C VAL A 80 20.05 9.45 -1.78
N PRO A 81 19.92 9.50 -0.45
CA PRO A 81 21.04 9.29 0.46
C PRO A 81 21.37 7.79 0.59
N LYS A 82 22.24 7.29 -0.31
CA LYS A 82 22.60 5.87 -0.45
C LYS A 82 23.31 5.29 0.78
N ASP A 83 24.13 6.08 1.46
CA ASP A 83 24.97 5.61 2.58
C ASP A 83 24.29 5.74 3.96
N LEU A 84 23.12 6.39 4.03
CA LEU A 84 22.45 6.64 5.30
C LEU A 84 21.72 5.40 5.83
N ILE A 85 21.16 4.59 4.92
CA ILE A 85 20.30 3.47 5.26
C ILE A 85 20.70 2.26 4.42
N SER A 86 20.87 1.10 5.07
CA SER A 86 21.13 -0.15 4.36
C SER A 86 19.94 -0.61 3.50
N GLU A 87 20.21 -1.20 2.34
CA GLU A 87 19.19 -1.76 1.44
C GLU A 87 18.28 -2.77 2.17
N LYS A 88 18.84 -3.57 3.08
CA LYS A 88 18.09 -4.53 3.89
C LYS A 88 16.99 -3.85 4.71
N LEU A 89 17.26 -2.66 5.26
CA LEU A 89 16.29 -1.91 6.06
C LEU A 89 15.21 -1.30 5.17
N VAL A 90 15.59 -0.73 4.03
CA VAL A 90 14.64 -0.21 3.01
C VAL A 90 13.65 -1.29 2.59
N ARG A 91 14.15 -2.48 2.22
CA ARG A 91 13.29 -3.61 1.81
C ARG A 91 12.39 -4.11 2.95
N LYS A 92 12.91 -4.17 4.18
CA LYS A 92 12.13 -4.64 5.34
C LYS A 92 10.96 -3.72 5.67
N HIS A 93 11.15 -2.41 5.55
CA HIS A 93 10.15 -1.41 5.92
C HIS A 93 9.37 -0.85 4.73
N HIS A 94 9.68 -1.27 3.51
CA HIS A 94 9.09 -0.73 2.27
C HIS A 94 9.14 0.81 2.23
N ALA A 95 10.28 1.36 2.65
CA ALA A 95 10.47 2.78 2.93
C ALA A 95 11.74 3.28 2.21
N LEU A 96 11.56 3.98 1.08
CA LEU A 96 12.67 4.49 0.26
C LEU A 96 13.01 5.93 0.69
N PRO A 97 14.22 6.20 1.21
CA PRO A 97 14.62 7.56 1.52
C PRO A 97 14.71 8.40 0.23
N LEU A 98 14.04 9.55 0.20
CA LEU A 98 14.02 10.44 -0.96
C LEU A 98 15.13 11.49 -0.86
N ILE A 99 15.20 12.20 0.26
CA ILE A 99 16.19 13.25 0.50
C ILE A 99 16.41 13.43 2.01
N LYS A 100 17.62 13.82 2.40
CA LYS A 100 17.95 14.24 3.77
C LYS A 100 18.20 15.74 3.82
N ARG A 101 17.47 16.46 4.68
CA ARG A 101 17.69 17.89 4.94
C ARG A 101 17.97 18.10 6.43
N GLY A 102 19.22 18.40 6.78
CA GLY A 102 19.66 18.50 8.17
C GLY A 102 19.43 17.17 8.90
N ASN A 103 18.62 17.21 9.97
CA ASN A 103 18.26 16.03 10.77
C ASN A 103 16.91 15.38 10.35
N ARG A 104 16.33 15.80 9.22
CA ARG A 104 15.07 15.23 8.69
C ARG A 104 15.33 14.39 7.46
N LEU A 105 14.77 13.18 7.45
CA LEU A 105 14.76 12.29 6.30
C LEU A 105 13.34 12.24 5.76
N PHE A 106 13.19 12.50 4.46
CA PHE A 106 11.92 12.39 3.76
C PHE A 106 11.82 11.01 3.12
N VAL A 107 10.67 10.37 3.25
CA VAL A 107 10.37 8.99 2.84
C VAL A 107 8.98 8.96 2.22
#